data_AF-A0A3A4V2J8-F1
#
_entry.id   AF-A0A3A4V2J8-F1
#
_cell.length_a   1.000
_cell.length_b   1.000
_cell.length_c   1.000
_cell.angle_alpha   90.00
_cell.angle_beta   90.00
_cell.angle_gamma   90.00
#
_symmetry.space_group_name_H-M   'P 1'
#
loop_
_entity.id
_entity.type
_entity.pdbx_description
1 polymer ?
#
loop_
_entity_poly.entity_id
_entity_poly.type
_entity_poly.pdbx_seq_one_letter_code
_entity_poly.pdbx_strand_id
1 'polypeptide(L)'
;MSDKTIKNLAIVLVVLVAVFGLAKVITNIKQKPAEVKKYDFKALTKDLDKIEVEKGKEKYTLEKKGDKWTIGGKKADKTKVDAVVTALGEAKISEVASEKEADYSLYQVDNKAGTNVAFYSGGSKKGEFIIGKQGSDYQSFYLKLPDDKAVYTVVGNLSSSFNVKSSDWVEKAKK
;
A
#
# COMPACT_ATOMS: atom_id res chain seq x y z
N MET A 1 -53.07 32.55 -19.87
CA MET A 1 -52.42 31.96 -18.67
C MET A 1 -52.71 32.87 -17.48
N SER A 2 -53.11 32.33 -16.32
CA SER A 2 -53.40 33.17 -15.15
C SER A 2 -52.11 33.51 -14.39
N ASP A 3 -52.02 34.71 -13.78
CA ASP A 3 -50.86 35.14 -12.97
C ASP A 3 -50.50 34.16 -11.85
N LYS A 4 -51.51 33.47 -11.30
CA LYS A 4 -51.35 32.45 -10.26
C LYS A 4 -50.59 31.22 -10.79
N THR A 5 -50.85 30.83 -12.03
CA THR A 5 -50.14 29.72 -12.70
C THR A 5 -48.67 30.07 -12.91
N ILE A 6 -48.38 31.29 -13.36
CA ILE A 6 -46.99 31.76 -13.60
C ILE A 6 -46.19 31.83 -12.29
N LYS A 7 -46.79 32.36 -11.20
CA LYS A 7 -46.14 32.37 -9.87
C LYS A 7 -45.85 30.98 -9.33
N ASN A 8 -46.80 30.05 -9.46
CA ASN A 8 -46.60 28.66 -9.01
C ASN A 8 -45.48 27.97 -9.81
N LEU A 9 -45.43 28.16 -11.13
CA LEU A 9 -44.35 27.64 -11.97
C LEU A 9 -42.99 28.22 -11.57
N ALA A 10 -42.91 29.51 -11.27
CA ALA A 10 -41.66 30.14 -10.81
C ALA A 10 -41.17 29.55 -9.46
N ILE A 11 -42.07 29.32 -8.50
CA ILE A 11 -41.74 28.70 -7.21
C ILE A 11 -41.23 27.27 -7.42
N VAL A 12 -41.92 26.48 -8.23
CA VAL A 12 -41.50 25.10 -8.56
C VAL A 12 -40.12 25.09 -9.20
N LEU A 13 -39.84 26.02 -10.12
CA LEU A 13 -38.53 26.13 -10.76
C LEU A 13 -37.43 26.44 -9.73
N VAL A 14 -37.65 27.39 -8.81
CA VAL A 14 -36.68 27.74 -7.76
C VAL A 14 -36.41 26.54 -6.84
N VAL A 15 -37.46 25.81 -6.44
CA VAL A 15 -37.31 24.61 -5.60
C VAL A 15 -36.52 23.53 -6.34
N LEU A 16 -36.80 23.30 -7.63
CA LEU A 16 -36.05 22.32 -8.43
C LEU A 16 -34.57 22.69 -8.56
N VAL A 17 -34.25 23.97 -8.78
CA VAL A 17 -32.86 24.45 -8.84
C VAL A 17 -32.16 24.28 -7.48
N ALA A 18 -32.84 24.55 -6.37
CA ALA A 18 -32.29 24.35 -5.03
C ALA A 18 -32.02 22.87 -4.73
N VAL A 19 -32.97 21.99 -5.06
CA VAL A 19 -32.81 20.53 -4.89
C VAL A 19 -31.67 20.01 -5.76
N PHE A 20 -31.58 20.45 -7.02
CA PHE A 20 -30.48 20.07 -7.91
C PHE A 20 -29.13 20.57 -7.40
N GLY A 21 -29.06 21.80 -6.91
CA GLY A 21 -27.87 22.37 -6.30
C GLY A 21 -27.40 21.57 -5.07
N LEU A 22 -28.33 21.23 -4.17
CA LEU A 22 -28.05 20.42 -2.98
C LEU A 22 -27.60 19.00 -3.36
N ALA A 23 -28.24 18.36 -4.33
CA ALA A 23 -27.84 17.04 -4.83
C ALA A 23 -26.40 17.07 -5.37
N LYS A 24 -26.04 18.09 -6.16
CA LYS A 24 -24.69 18.23 -6.71
C LYS A 24 -23.63 18.47 -5.63
N VAL A 25 -23.96 19.23 -4.58
CA VAL A 25 -23.07 19.44 -3.43
C VAL A 25 -22.85 18.12 -2.67
N ILE A 26 -23.91 17.33 -2.44
CA ILE A 26 -23.82 16.02 -1.78
C ILE A 26 -22.98 15.04 -2.61
N THR A 27 -23.14 15.01 -3.94
CA THR A 27 -22.33 14.15 -4.81
C THR A 27 -20.87 14.62 -4.89
N ASN A 28 -20.62 15.93 -4.96
CA ASN A 28 -19.25 16.48 -4.99
C ASN A 28 -18.50 16.27 -3.67
N ILE A 29 -19.18 16.30 -2.52
CA ILE A 29 -18.55 16.01 -1.22
C ILE A 29 -18.09 14.55 -1.13
N LYS A 30 -18.79 13.63 -1.81
CA LYS A 30 -18.40 12.20 -1.90
C LYS A 30 -17.34 11.90 -2.97
N GLN A 31 -17.07 12.84 -3.88
CA GLN A 31 -16.22 12.64 -5.06
C GLN A 31 -14.91 13.44 -5.02
N LYS A 32 -14.50 13.98 -3.86
CA LYS A 32 -13.12 14.48 -3.75
C LYS A 32 -12.17 13.30 -3.98
N PRO A 33 -11.28 13.36 -4.99
CA PRO A 33 -10.28 12.32 -5.17
C PRO A 33 -9.49 12.21 -3.87
N ALA A 34 -9.33 10.99 -3.37
CA ALA A 34 -8.53 10.77 -2.16
C ALA A 34 -7.11 11.32 -2.40
N GLU A 35 -6.60 12.05 -1.43
CA GLU A 35 -5.29 12.69 -1.54
C GLU A 35 -4.20 11.61 -1.52
N VAL A 36 -3.39 11.58 -2.58
CA VAL A 36 -2.29 10.60 -2.68
C VAL A 36 -1.18 11.01 -1.72
N LYS A 37 -1.02 10.25 -0.63
CA LYS A 37 0.08 10.46 0.32
C LYS A 37 1.43 10.23 -0.36
N LYS A 38 2.37 11.13 -0.10
CA LYS A 38 3.79 10.93 -0.43
C LYS A 38 4.42 10.10 0.68
N TYR A 39 5.01 8.97 0.31
CA TYR A 39 5.81 8.14 1.20
C TYR A 39 7.20 7.94 0.56
N ASP A 40 8.25 8.22 1.31
CA ASP A 40 9.63 8.11 0.82
C ASP A 40 10.18 6.70 1.08
N PHE A 41 9.84 5.76 0.20
CA PHE A 41 10.37 4.40 0.29
C PHE A 41 11.90 4.35 0.10
N LYS A 42 12.47 5.30 -0.65
CA LYS A 42 13.92 5.39 -0.88
C LYS A 42 14.67 5.74 0.40
N ALA A 43 14.07 6.53 1.30
CA ALA A 43 14.67 6.78 2.61
C ALA A 43 14.85 5.49 3.44
N LEU A 44 14.00 4.47 3.24
CA LEU A 44 14.10 3.19 3.94
C LEU A 44 15.28 2.33 3.49
N THR A 45 15.82 2.56 2.29
CA THR A 45 16.98 1.79 1.79
C THR A 45 18.30 2.29 2.38
N LYS A 46 18.31 3.50 2.94
CA LYS A 46 19.52 4.10 3.50
C LYS A 46 19.91 3.38 4.79
N ASP A 47 21.13 2.86 4.82
CA ASP A 47 21.72 2.17 5.97
C ASP A 47 20.83 1.01 6.49
N LEU A 48 20.05 0.38 5.60
CA LEU A 48 19.17 -0.73 5.93
C LEU A 48 20.00 -1.92 6.41
N ASP A 49 19.70 -2.38 7.63
CA ASP A 49 20.44 -3.45 8.30
C ASP A 49 19.56 -4.59 8.79
N LYS A 50 18.24 -4.41 8.87
CA LYS A 50 17.31 -5.48 9.24
C LYS A 50 15.95 -5.33 8.55
N ILE A 51 15.40 -6.46 8.11
CA ILE A 51 14.06 -6.59 7.56
C ILE A 51 13.34 -7.69 8.34
N GLU A 52 12.23 -7.36 8.99
CA GLU A 52 11.35 -8.32 9.64
C GLU A 52 10.16 -8.58 8.74
N VAL A 53 9.81 -9.86 8.54
CA VAL A 53 8.71 -10.28 7.69
C VAL A 53 7.78 -11.19 8.47
N GLU A 54 6.48 -10.91 8.40
CA GLU A 54 5.42 -11.74 8.95
C GLU A 54 4.34 -11.98 7.89
N LYS A 55 4.09 -13.26 7.57
CA LYS A 55 3.13 -13.70 6.57
C LYS A 55 2.35 -14.90 7.09
N GLY A 56 1.13 -14.68 7.55
CA GLY A 56 0.34 -15.72 8.20
C GLY A 56 1.04 -16.30 9.42
N LYS A 57 1.48 -17.57 9.35
CA LYS A 57 2.22 -18.24 10.43
C LYS A 57 3.74 -18.17 10.28
N GLU A 58 4.22 -17.68 9.14
CA GLU A 58 5.64 -17.59 8.85
C GLU A 58 6.18 -16.24 9.32
N LYS A 59 7.21 -16.27 10.16
CA LYS A 59 7.91 -15.09 10.66
C LYS A 59 9.41 -15.31 10.55
N TYR A 60 10.12 -14.36 9.94
CA TYR A 60 11.57 -14.43 9.81
C TYR A 60 12.18 -13.04 9.76
N THR A 61 13.48 -13.00 10.02
CA THR A 61 14.26 -11.76 10.02
C THR A 61 15.47 -11.95 9.12
N LEU A 62 15.66 -10.99 8.21
CA LEU A 62 16.90 -10.79 7.48
C LEU A 62 17.71 -9.74 8.25
N GLU A 63 18.94 -10.07 8.61
CA GLU A 63 19.85 -9.18 9.35
C GLU A 63 21.19 -9.09 8.65
N LYS A 64 21.71 -7.87 8.55
CA LYS A 64 23.02 -7.57 8.00
C LYS A 64 24.08 -7.69 9.08
N LYS A 65 25.05 -8.59 8.89
CA LYS A 65 26.21 -8.79 9.77
C LYS A 65 27.48 -8.49 8.96
N GLY A 66 28.08 -7.32 9.22
CA GLY A 66 29.11 -6.76 8.35
C GLY A 66 28.55 -6.51 6.95
N ASP A 67 29.13 -7.13 5.94
CA ASP A 67 28.67 -7.01 4.53
C ASP A 67 27.74 -8.13 4.07
N LYS A 68 27.34 -9.04 4.96
CA LYS A 68 26.55 -10.22 4.61
C LYS A 68 25.18 -10.19 5.26
N TRP A 69 24.15 -10.45 4.47
CA TRP A 69 22.81 -10.72 4.98
C TRP A 69 22.71 -12.14 5.52
N THR A 70 21.95 -12.31 6.60
CA THR A 70 21.72 -13.59 7.25
C THR A 70 20.24 -13.77 7.58
N ILE A 71 19.78 -15.01 7.60
CA ILE A 71 18.43 -15.42 8.01
C ILE A 71 18.55 -16.66 8.91
N GLY A 72 18.02 -16.59 10.13
CA GLY A 72 18.11 -17.69 11.09
C GLY A 72 19.55 -18.21 11.31
N GLY A 73 20.54 -17.31 11.30
CA GLY A 73 21.96 -17.66 11.45
C GLY A 73 22.66 -18.20 10.19
N LYS A 74 21.94 -18.43 9.10
CA LYS A 74 22.52 -18.85 7.81
C LYS A 74 22.74 -17.66 6.89
N LYS A 75 23.67 -17.77 5.96
CA LYS A 75 23.88 -16.74 4.92
C LYS A 75 22.64 -16.67 4.02
N ALA A 76 22.14 -15.45 3.84
CA ALA A 76 21.03 -15.18 2.93
C ALA A 76 21.56 -14.95 1.50
N ASP A 77 20.71 -15.24 0.51
CA ASP A 77 20.95 -14.96 -0.89
C ASP A 77 21.00 -13.44 -1.10
N LYS A 78 22.22 -12.93 -1.28
CA LYS A 78 22.46 -11.50 -1.46
C LYS A 78 21.68 -10.94 -2.65
N THR A 79 21.55 -11.69 -3.73
CA THR A 79 20.86 -11.24 -4.96
C THR A 79 19.40 -10.94 -4.68
N LYS A 80 18.74 -11.79 -3.88
CA LYS A 80 17.33 -11.59 -3.50
C LYS A 80 17.15 -10.39 -2.58
N VAL A 81 18.05 -10.22 -1.62
CA VAL A 81 17.97 -9.07 -0.72
C VAL A 81 18.23 -7.77 -1.46
N ASP A 82 19.24 -7.73 -2.34
CA ASP A 82 19.52 -6.57 -3.19
C ASP A 82 18.34 -6.23 -4.11
N ALA A 83 17.64 -7.25 -4.64
CA ALA A 83 16.43 -7.05 -5.44
C ALA A 83 15.29 -6.41 -4.63
N VAL A 84 15.08 -6.82 -3.37
CA VAL A 84 14.13 -6.15 -2.47
C VAL A 84 14.54 -4.70 -2.22
N VAL A 85 15.81 -4.44 -1.91
CA VAL A 85 16.29 -3.08 -1.63
C VAL A 85 16.10 -2.18 -2.85
N THR A 86 16.37 -2.71 -4.05
CA THR A 86 16.15 -1.99 -5.32
C THR A 86 14.67 -1.71 -5.54
N ALA A 87 13.82 -2.75 -5.45
CA ALA A 87 12.37 -2.61 -5.62
C ALA A 87 11.74 -1.67 -4.58
N LEU A 88 12.28 -1.62 -3.36
CA LEU A 88 11.87 -0.69 -2.32
C LEU A 88 12.24 0.75 -2.69
N GLY A 89 13.46 0.98 -3.16
CA GLY A 89 13.91 2.32 -3.58
C GLY A 89 13.18 2.86 -4.81
N GLU A 90 12.63 1.99 -5.65
CA GLU A 90 11.86 2.34 -6.85
C GLU A 90 10.35 2.47 -6.58
N ALA A 91 9.86 1.97 -5.44
CA ALA A 91 8.46 1.96 -5.10
C ALA A 91 7.86 3.36 -5.02
N LYS A 92 6.68 3.56 -5.63
CA LYS A 92 5.96 4.84 -5.62
C LYS A 92 4.47 4.59 -5.51
N ILE A 93 3.82 5.26 -4.55
CA ILE A 93 2.36 5.29 -4.49
C ILE A 93 1.86 6.00 -5.75
N SER A 94 0.99 5.34 -6.51
CA SER A 94 0.34 5.91 -7.69
C SER A 94 -1.03 6.51 -7.36
N GLU A 95 -1.84 5.79 -6.59
CA GLU A 95 -3.22 6.19 -6.27
C GLU A 95 -3.75 5.51 -5.00
N VAL A 96 -4.90 5.99 -4.53
CA VAL A 96 -5.67 5.36 -3.46
C VAL A 96 -6.67 4.38 -4.08
N ALA A 97 -6.53 3.09 -3.76
CA ALA A 97 -7.39 2.03 -4.26
C ALA A 97 -8.72 1.93 -3.48
N SER A 98 -8.67 2.12 -2.15
CA SER A 98 -9.85 2.16 -1.29
C SER A 98 -9.52 2.83 0.04
N GLU A 99 -10.51 3.43 0.70
CA GLU A 99 -10.42 3.93 2.09
C GLU A 99 -11.32 3.12 3.05
N LYS A 100 -11.86 1.99 2.58
CA LYS A 100 -12.79 1.15 3.33
C LYS A 100 -12.06 -0.07 3.89
N GLU A 101 -12.07 -0.20 5.20
CA GLU A 101 -11.52 -1.37 5.90
C GLU A 101 -12.16 -2.69 5.46
N ALA A 102 -13.44 -2.67 5.07
CA ALA A 102 -14.14 -3.83 4.52
C ALA A 102 -13.47 -4.40 3.25
N ASP A 103 -12.68 -3.59 2.53
CA ASP A 103 -12.01 -4.01 1.30
C ASP A 103 -10.58 -4.54 1.56
N TYR A 104 -10.07 -4.54 2.79
CA TYR A 104 -8.69 -5.00 3.04
C TYR A 104 -8.44 -6.42 2.55
N SER A 105 -9.42 -7.31 2.69
CA SER A 105 -9.33 -8.70 2.20
C SER A 105 -9.31 -8.78 0.67
N LEU A 106 -10.03 -7.88 -0.02
CA LEU A 106 -10.03 -7.79 -1.48
C LEU A 106 -8.63 -7.48 -2.02
N TYR A 107 -7.89 -6.62 -1.32
CA TYR A 107 -6.52 -6.22 -1.69
C TYR A 107 -5.43 -7.04 -0.99
N GLN A 108 -5.82 -7.98 -0.12
CA GLN A 108 -4.92 -8.79 0.71
C GLN A 108 -3.99 -7.94 1.60
N VAL A 109 -4.48 -6.82 2.12
CA VAL A 109 -3.73 -5.94 3.04
C VAL A 109 -4.20 -6.07 4.49
N ASP A 110 -4.87 -7.18 4.80
CA ASP A 110 -5.19 -7.59 6.17
C ASP A 110 -4.09 -8.48 6.78
N ASN A 111 -4.14 -8.69 8.09
CA ASN A 111 -3.14 -9.49 8.82
C ASN A 111 -3.18 -11.00 8.50
N LYS A 112 -4.18 -11.48 7.74
CA LYS A 112 -4.33 -12.92 7.42
C LYS A 112 -3.66 -13.26 6.09
N ALA A 113 -3.89 -12.44 5.07
CA ALA A 113 -3.40 -12.67 3.70
C ALA A 113 -2.20 -11.79 3.34
N GLY A 114 -2.06 -10.62 3.97
CA GLY A 114 -0.98 -9.69 3.70
C GLY A 114 0.35 -10.14 4.27
N THR A 115 1.42 -9.52 3.75
CA THR A 115 2.78 -9.67 4.29
C THR A 115 3.12 -8.39 5.04
N ASN A 116 3.18 -8.45 6.37
CA ASN A 116 3.67 -7.34 7.16
C ASN A 116 5.20 -7.30 7.09
N VAL A 117 5.76 -6.15 6.71
CA VAL A 117 7.21 -5.97 6.57
C VAL A 117 7.64 -4.72 7.32
N ALA A 118 8.64 -4.87 8.18
CA ALA A 118 9.26 -3.77 8.90
C ALA A 118 10.75 -3.64 8.55
N PHE A 119 11.18 -2.42 8.27
CA PHE A 119 12.52 -2.05 7.84
C PHE A 119 13.22 -1.28 8.95
N TYR A 120 14.48 -1.63 9.21
CA TYR A 120 15.26 -1.09 10.31
C TYR A 120 16.64 -0.61 9.83
N SER A 121 17.13 0.42 10.50
CA SER A 121 18.48 0.96 10.31
C SER A 121 18.99 1.49 11.64
N GLY A 122 20.22 1.12 12.00
CA GLY A 122 20.86 1.52 13.26
C GLY A 122 20.07 1.06 14.47
N GLY A 123 19.44 -0.12 14.40
CA GLY A 123 18.60 -0.67 15.48
C GLY A 123 17.23 -0.02 15.65
N SER A 124 16.88 0.99 14.84
CA SER A 124 15.58 1.68 14.91
C SER A 124 14.67 1.30 13.74
N LYS A 125 13.37 1.09 14.00
CA LYS A 125 12.36 0.88 12.95
C LYS A 125 12.20 2.17 12.15
N LYS A 126 12.39 2.11 10.84
CA LYS A 126 12.29 3.26 9.91
C LYS A 126 10.99 3.27 9.11
N GLY A 127 10.43 2.10 8.85
CA GLY A 127 9.16 1.94 8.15
C GLY A 127 8.55 0.58 8.40
N GLU A 128 7.23 0.50 8.33
CA GLU A 128 6.45 -0.73 8.41
C GLU A 128 5.23 -0.56 7.51
N PHE A 129 4.83 -1.63 6.83
CA PHE A 129 3.60 -1.66 6.04
C PHE A 129 3.19 -3.08 5.69
N ILE A 130 1.91 -3.24 5.36
CA ILE A 130 1.35 -4.49 4.88
C ILE A 130 1.36 -4.48 3.35
N ILE A 131 2.08 -5.43 2.77
CA ILE A 131 2.14 -5.69 1.33
C ILE A 131 1.02 -6.67 0.98
N GLY A 132 0.15 -6.26 0.08
CA GLY A 132 -0.95 -7.07 -0.45
C GLY A 132 -0.62 -7.71 -1.80
N LYS A 133 -1.69 -8.07 -2.52
CA LYS A 133 -1.58 -8.79 -3.79
C LYS A 133 -0.94 -7.93 -4.89
N GLN A 134 -0.38 -8.59 -5.88
CA GLN A 134 0.06 -7.93 -7.12
C GLN A 134 -1.16 -7.38 -7.87
N GLY A 135 -0.98 -6.21 -8.49
CA GLY A 135 -1.94 -5.60 -9.41
C GLY A 135 -2.04 -6.41 -10.71
N SER A 136 -3.15 -6.24 -11.43
CA SER A 136 -3.40 -6.93 -12.70
C SER A 136 -2.46 -6.50 -13.82
N ASP A 137 -1.79 -5.36 -13.67
CA ASP A 137 -0.77 -4.85 -14.59
C ASP A 137 0.60 -5.52 -14.40
N TYR A 138 0.76 -6.37 -13.37
CA TYR A 138 2.00 -7.01 -12.94
C TYR A 138 3.15 -6.05 -12.55
N GLN A 139 2.93 -4.74 -12.63
CA GLN A 139 3.91 -3.69 -12.34
C GLN A 139 3.56 -2.91 -11.07
N SER A 140 2.40 -3.17 -10.49
CA SER A 140 1.97 -2.62 -9.22
C SER A 140 1.60 -3.70 -8.21
N PHE A 141 1.41 -3.26 -6.97
CA PHE A 141 0.87 -4.06 -5.89
C PHE A 141 0.10 -3.16 -4.93
N TYR A 142 -0.69 -3.77 -4.05
CA TYR A 142 -1.42 -3.03 -3.02
C TYR A 142 -0.63 -2.94 -1.73
N LEU A 143 -0.72 -1.81 -1.04
CA LEU A 143 -0.02 -1.57 0.21
C LEU A 143 -0.93 -0.85 1.20
N LYS A 144 -0.83 -1.19 2.47
CA LYS A 144 -1.45 -0.44 3.57
C LYS A 144 -0.38 0.04 4.55
N LEU A 145 -0.39 1.33 4.86
CA LEU A 145 0.44 1.93 5.90
C LEU A 145 -0.18 1.68 7.30
N PRO A 146 0.62 1.54 8.38
CA PRO A 146 0.16 1.14 9.71
C PRO A 146 -0.91 2.07 10.29
N ASP A 147 -0.72 3.39 10.16
CA ASP A 147 -1.62 4.41 10.71
C ASP A 147 -2.61 4.99 9.68
N ASP A 148 -2.81 4.27 8.57
CA ASP A 148 -3.71 4.69 7.50
C ASP A 148 -4.84 3.70 7.25
N LYS A 149 -6.01 4.22 6.92
CA LYS A 149 -7.15 3.43 6.45
C LYS A 149 -7.11 3.21 4.94
N ALA A 150 -6.37 4.04 4.23
CA ALA A 150 -6.22 3.93 2.79
C ALA A 150 -5.39 2.70 2.41
N VAL A 151 -5.87 2.01 1.38
CA VAL A 151 -5.13 1.05 0.58
C VAL A 151 -4.59 1.80 -0.63
N TYR A 152 -3.30 1.67 -0.85
CA TYR A 152 -2.58 2.32 -1.94
C TYR A 152 -2.27 1.33 -3.04
N THR A 153 -2.43 1.75 -4.29
CA THR A 153 -1.74 1.11 -5.41
C THR A 153 -0.32 1.68 -5.43
N VAL A 154 0.67 0.79 -5.49
CA VAL A 154 2.09 1.14 -5.48
C VAL A 154 2.75 0.52 -6.70
N VAL A 155 3.36 1.34 -7.54
CA VAL A 155 4.19 0.86 -8.65
C VAL A 155 5.47 0.28 -8.06
N GLY A 156 5.84 -0.93 -8.48
CA GLY A 156 6.99 -1.66 -7.98
C GLY A 156 6.69 -3.16 -7.86
N ASN A 157 7.68 -3.94 -7.42
CA ASN A 157 7.60 -5.40 -7.42
C ASN A 157 7.85 -6.05 -6.04
N LEU A 158 7.50 -5.34 -4.97
CA LEU A 158 7.71 -5.84 -3.60
C LEU A 158 6.82 -7.05 -3.29
N SER A 159 5.57 -7.09 -3.77
CA SER A 159 4.66 -8.23 -3.56
C SER A 159 5.29 -9.55 -4.05
N SER A 160 5.82 -9.58 -5.27
CA SER A 160 6.51 -10.77 -5.80
C SER A 160 7.80 -11.09 -5.04
N SER A 161 8.56 -10.06 -4.66
CA SER A 161 9.84 -10.24 -3.94
C SER A 161 9.66 -10.89 -2.57
N PHE A 162 8.54 -10.62 -1.89
CA PHE A 162 8.17 -11.25 -0.62
C PHE A 162 7.21 -12.45 -0.77
N ASN A 163 6.84 -12.82 -2.00
CA ASN A 163 6.01 -14.01 -2.24
C ASN A 163 6.85 -15.31 -2.30
N VAL A 164 7.72 -15.50 -1.32
CA VAL A 164 8.61 -16.64 -1.17
C VAL A 164 8.65 -17.10 0.29
N LYS A 165 9.10 -18.34 0.54
CA LYS A 165 9.25 -18.84 1.92
C LYS A 165 10.58 -18.36 2.52
N SER A 166 10.68 -18.36 3.84
CA SER A 166 11.92 -18.14 4.61
C SER A 166 13.09 -18.98 4.08
N SER A 167 12.83 -20.26 3.73
CA SER A 167 13.85 -21.15 3.17
C SER A 167 14.41 -20.69 1.82
N ASP A 168 13.63 -19.94 1.04
CA ASP A 168 14.07 -19.43 -0.27
C ASP A 168 15.06 -18.27 -0.14
N TRP A 169 15.14 -17.63 1.02
CA TRP A 169 16.13 -16.59 1.30
C TRP A 169 17.51 -17.14 1.61
N VAL A 170 17.64 -18.41 1.96
CA VAL A 170 18.95 -19.01 2.27
C VAL A 170 19.76 -19.14 0.98
N GLU A 171 21.03 -18.73 1.01
CA GLU A 171 21.94 -18.88 -0.12
C GLU A 171 22.02 -20.37 -0.52
N LYS A 172 21.67 -20.67 -1.78
CA LYS A 172 21.79 -22.01 -2.33
C LYS A 172 23.24 -22.24 -2.78
N ALA A 173 23.77 -23.43 -2.51
CA ALA A 173 25.05 -23.84 -3.06
C ALA A 173 24.98 -23.79 -4.59
N LYS A 174 25.93 -23.09 -5.21
CA LYS A 174 26.12 -23.15 -6.67
C LYS A 174 26.54 -24.58 -7.02
N LYS A 175 25.77 -25.26 -7.87
CA LYS A 175 26.21 -26.51 -8.50
C LYS A 175 27.27 -26.21 -9.54
#